data_AF-A0A940IPG1-F1
#
_entry.id   AF-A0A940IPG1-F1
#
_cell.length_a   1.000
_cell.length_b   1.000
_cell.length_c   1.000
_cell.angle_alpha   90.00
_cell.angle_beta   90.00
_cell.angle_gamma   90.00
#
_symmetry.space_group_name_H-M   'P 1'
#
loop_
_entity.id
_entity.type
_entity.pdbx_description
1 polymer ?
#
loop_
_entity_poly.entity_id
_entity_poly.type
_entity_poly.pdbx_seq_one_letter_code
_entity_poly.pdbx_strand_id
1 'polypeptide(L)'
;MSEILTIELSEAEFAELRELAHQAGVSVEEQAAHIIEAQFESRKRVQKPEVSTEFLRQNVDAVLDAVNRGPVYIRAENELAYVIMLTEEYDRLSAPY
;
A
#
# COMPACT_ATOMS: atom_id res chain seq x y z
N MET A 1 13.82 11.94 14.00
CA MET A 1 13.05 13.11 14.46
C MET A 1 11.60 12.66 14.50
N SER A 2 10.95 12.67 15.66
CA SER A 2 9.55 12.25 15.76
C SER A 2 8.67 13.43 15.34
N GLU A 3 7.97 13.30 14.23
CA GLU A 3 6.96 14.27 13.81
C GLU A 3 5.81 14.21 14.82
N ILE A 4 5.56 15.31 15.52
CA ILE A 4 4.40 15.44 16.42
C ILE A 4 3.21 15.76 15.53
N LEU A 5 2.34 14.77 15.34
CA LEU A 5 1.07 14.95 14.64
C LEU A 5 0.01 15.38 15.65
N THR A 6 -0.42 16.64 15.57
CA THR A 6 -1.57 17.14 16.33
C THR A 6 -2.84 16.86 15.54
N ILE A 7 -3.78 16.13 16.13
CA ILE A 7 -5.08 15.82 15.53
C ILE A 7 -6.15 16.51 16.36
N GLU A 8 -6.93 17.38 15.73
CA GLU A 8 -8.11 17.99 16.36
C GLU A 8 -9.31 17.08 16.12
N LEU A 9 -9.97 16.65 17.19
CA LEU A 9 -11.18 15.82 17.15
C LEU A 9 -12.34 16.63 17.71
N SER A 10 -13.52 16.46 17.10
CA SER A 10 -14.76 16.91 17.73
C SER A 10 -15.05 16.10 18.99
N GLU A 11 -15.90 16.64 19.87
CA GLU A 11 -16.28 15.96 21.12
C GLU A 11 -16.92 14.59 20.88
N ALA A 12 -17.68 14.45 19.77
CA ALA A 12 -18.31 13.19 19.37
C ALA A 12 -17.27 12.16 18.91
N GLU A 13 -16.31 12.56 18.07
CA GLU A 13 -15.23 11.67 17.60
C GLU A 13 -14.31 11.24 18.74
N PHE A 14 -14.05 12.13 19.70
CA PHE A 14 -13.28 11.79 20.89
C PHE A 14 -14.03 10.82 21.82
N ALA A 15 -15.35 10.98 21.98
CA ALA A 15 -16.16 10.06 22.74
C ALA A 15 -16.17 8.64 22.11
N GLU A 16 -16.30 8.56 20.79
CA GLU A 16 -16.23 7.29 20.06
C GLU A 16 -14.86 6.63 20.21
N LEU A 17 -13.77 7.39 20.07
CA LEU A 17 -12.41 6.88 20.25
C LEU A 17 -12.18 6.33 21.67
N ARG A 18 -12.73 7.00 22.69
CA ARG A 18 -12.66 6.54 24.09
C ARG A 18 -13.40 5.22 24.31
N GLU A 19 -14.59 5.07 23.73
CA GLU A 19 -15.35 3.82 23.81
C GLU A 19 -14.59 2.68 23.12
N LEU A 20 -14.02 2.93 21.94
CA LEU A 20 -13.20 1.95 21.23
C LEU A 20 -11.96 1.54 22.03
N ALA A 21 -11.27 2.50 22.65
CA ALA A 21 -10.11 2.24 23.51
C ALA A 21 -10.51 1.39 24.73
N HIS A 22 -11.65 1.71 25.35
CA HIS A 22 -12.18 0.95 26.47
C HIS A 22 -12.51 -0.50 26.09
N GLN A 23 -13.15 -0.71 24.93
CA GLN A 23 -13.47 -2.05 24.42
C GLN A 23 -12.23 -2.86 24.09
N ALA A 24 -11.18 -2.21 23.59
CA ALA A 24 -9.89 -2.83 23.28
C ALA A 24 -8.99 -3.05 24.52
N GLY A 25 -9.33 -2.43 25.66
CA GLY A 25 -8.53 -2.49 26.89
C GLY A 25 -7.21 -1.74 26.80
N VAL A 26 -7.12 -0.73 25.93
CA VAL A 26 -5.91 0.07 25.68
C VAL A 26 -6.16 1.55 26.00
N SER A 27 -5.10 2.36 26.02
CA SER A 27 -5.25 3.82 26.14
C SER A 27 -5.85 4.45 24.86
N VAL A 28 -6.36 5.67 25.00
CA VAL A 28 -6.94 6.43 23.89
C VAL A 28 -5.87 6.73 22.83
N GLU A 29 -4.66 7.04 23.28
CA GLU A 29 -3.49 7.31 22.45
C GLU A 29 -3.03 6.05 21.70
N GLU A 30 -3.00 4.89 22.36
CA GLU A 30 -2.69 3.61 21.72
C GLU A 30 -3.77 3.23 20.69
N GLN A 31 -5.05 3.42 21.02
CA GLN A 31 -6.13 3.17 20.08
C GLN A 31 -6.07 4.11 18.87
N ALA A 32 -5.75 5.39 19.08
CA ALA A 32 -5.53 6.34 18.00
C ALA A 32 -4.36 5.90 17.11
N ALA A 33 -3.24 5.49 17.72
CA ALA A 33 -2.09 4.96 16.99
C ALA A 33 -2.48 3.74 16.15
N HIS A 34 -3.23 2.78 16.70
CA HIS A 34 -3.70 1.61 15.96
C HIS A 34 -4.62 1.95 14.79
N ILE A 35 -5.54 2.90 14.96
CA ILE A 35 -6.43 3.35 13.88
C ILE A 35 -5.61 4.02 12.76
N ILE A 36 -4.67 4.88 13.15
CA ILE A 36 -3.76 5.56 12.21
C ILE A 36 -2.90 4.54 11.47
N GLU A 37 -2.27 3.61 12.19
CA GLU A 37 -1.47 2.52 11.63
C GLU A 37 -2.29 1.64 10.70
N ALA A 38 -3.50 1.24 11.07
CA ALA A 38 -4.38 0.44 10.20
C ALA A 38 -4.76 1.17 8.91
N GLN A 39 -4.97 2.49 8.98
CA GLN A 39 -5.18 3.34 7.79
C GLN A 39 -3.90 3.50 6.96
N PHE A 40 -2.74 3.56 7.60
CA PHE A 40 -1.46 3.58 6.91
C PHE A 40 -1.12 2.23 6.30
N GLU A 41 -1.44 1.10 6.93
CA GLU A 41 -1.28 -0.25 6.40
C GLU A 41 -2.25 -0.52 5.24
N SER A 42 -3.49 -0.03 5.34
CA SER A 42 -4.45 -0.11 4.23
C SER A 42 -4.01 0.76 3.03
N ARG A 43 -3.29 1.87 3.26
CA ARG A 43 -2.64 2.68 2.22
C ARG A 43 -1.26 2.16 1.78
N LYS A 44 -0.55 1.44 2.66
CA LYS A 44 0.71 0.69 2.39
C LYS A 44 0.45 -0.67 1.76
N ARG A 45 -0.81 -1.09 1.55
CA ARG A 45 -1.17 -1.74 0.29
C ARG A 45 -0.94 -0.71 -0.81
N VAL A 46 0.36 -0.51 -1.05
CA VAL A 46 1.00 0.15 -2.15
C VAL A 46 0.10 -0.16 -3.32
N GLN A 47 -0.60 0.86 -3.81
CA GLN A 47 -0.94 0.90 -5.21
C GLN A 47 0.40 0.73 -5.91
N LYS A 48 0.76 -0.53 -6.16
CA LYS A 48 1.84 -0.85 -7.08
C LYS A 48 1.43 -0.08 -8.32
N PRO A 49 2.30 0.76 -8.91
CA PRO A 49 1.93 1.50 -10.10
C PRO A 49 1.50 0.47 -11.15
N GLU A 50 0.19 0.29 -11.26
CA GLU A 50 -0.46 -0.69 -12.10
C GLU A 50 -0.81 0.04 -13.38
N VAL A 51 -0.23 -0.41 -14.48
CA VAL A 51 -0.56 0.12 -15.81
C VAL A 51 -1.60 -0.78 -16.46
N SER A 52 -2.47 -0.22 -17.29
CA SER A 52 -3.41 -1.04 -18.06
C SER A 52 -2.72 -1.77 -19.21
N THR A 53 -3.33 -2.85 -19.71
CA THR A 53 -2.85 -3.52 -20.93
C THR A 53 -2.89 -2.61 -22.16
N GLU A 54 -3.79 -1.63 -22.20
CA GLU A 54 -3.83 -0.61 -23.26
C GLU A 54 -2.63 0.33 -23.17
N PHE A 55 -2.29 0.79 -21.97
CA PHE A 55 -1.10 1.61 -21.75
C PHE A 55 0.17 0.86 -22.16
N LEU A 56 0.28 -0.43 -21.80
CA LEU A 56 1.37 -1.29 -22.23
C LEU A 56 1.48 -1.31 -23.77
N ARG A 57 0.38 -1.56 -24.49
CA ARG A 57 0.38 -1.62 -25.97
C ARG A 57 0.85 -0.31 -26.61
N GLN A 58 0.52 0.83 -26.00
CA GLN A 58 0.85 2.15 -26.53
C GLN A 58 2.26 2.61 -26.12
N ASN A 59 2.81 2.10 -25.02
CA ASN A 59 4.03 2.62 -24.39
C ASN A 59 5.03 1.50 -24.03
N VAL A 60 5.16 0.49 -24.89
CA VAL A 60 6.02 -0.68 -24.64
C VAL A 60 7.45 -0.28 -24.25
N ASP A 61 8.07 0.65 -24.97
CA ASP A 61 9.46 1.07 -24.71
C ASP A 61 9.62 1.73 -23.33
N ALA A 62 8.66 2.57 -22.93
CA ALA A 62 8.68 3.21 -21.61
C ALA A 62 8.46 2.21 -20.47
N VAL A 63 7.62 1.19 -20.70
CA VAL A 63 7.43 0.10 -19.74
C VAL A 63 8.70 -0.74 -19.61
N LEU A 64 9.38 -1.04 -20.71
CA LEU A 64 10.66 -1.77 -20.68
C LEU A 64 11.77 -0.96 -19.98
N ASP A 65 11.84 0.37 -20.17
CA ASP A 65 12.77 1.22 -19.41
C ASP A 65 12.46 1.18 -17.90
N ALA A 66 11.17 1.22 -17.54
CA ALA A 66 10.74 1.14 -16.15
C ALA A 66 11.09 -0.22 -15.51
N VAL A 67 11.03 -1.32 -16.27
CA VAL A 67 11.40 -2.67 -15.81
C VAL A 67 12.86 -2.73 -15.34
N ASN A 68 13.77 -1.96 -15.96
CA ASN A 68 15.16 -1.87 -15.53
C ASN A 68 15.33 -1.24 -14.13
N ARG A 69 14.32 -0.49 -13.66
CA ARG A 69 14.32 0.14 -12.33
C ARG A 69 13.57 -0.70 -11.30
N GLY A 70 12.81 -1.69 -11.73
CA GLY A 70 12.04 -2.59 -10.86
C GLY A 70 10.83 -3.22 -11.57
N PRO A 71 10.15 -4.18 -10.93
CA PRO A 71 9.01 -4.88 -11.52
C PRO A 71 7.83 -3.93 -11.82
N VAL A 72 7.26 -4.06 -13.00
CA VAL A 72 6.08 -3.32 -13.45
C VAL A 72 4.85 -4.20 -13.37
N TYR A 73 3.79 -3.71 -12.72
CA TYR A 73 2.54 -4.43 -12.54
C TYR A 73 1.53 -3.98 -13.59
N ILE A 74 0.81 -4.94 -14.16
CA ILE A 74 -0.18 -4.70 -15.21
C ILE A 74 -1.51 -5.27 -14.78
N ARG A 75 -2.56 -4.46 -14.88
CA ARG A 75 -3.93 -4.90 -14.67
C ARG A 75 -4.64 -5.01 -16.02
N ALA A 76 -5.07 -6.22 -16.35
CA ALA A 76 -5.88 -6.46 -17.53
C ALA A 76 -7.36 -6.17 -17.26
N GLU A 77 -8.11 -5.92 -18.32
CA GLU A 77 -9.55 -5.59 -18.26
C GLU A 77 -10.40 -6.73 -17.65
N ASN A 78 -9.90 -7.96 -17.69
CA ASN A 78 -10.53 -9.14 -17.09
C ASN A 78 -10.12 -9.39 -15.64
N GLU A 79 -9.65 -8.35 -14.94
CA GLU A 79 -9.16 -8.40 -13.55
C GLU A 79 -7.92 -9.29 -13.32
N LEU A 80 -7.31 -9.82 -14.37
CA LEU A 80 -6.03 -10.53 -14.24
C LEU A 80 -4.90 -9.53 -13.99
N ALA A 81 -4.05 -9.85 -13.03
CA ALA A 81 -2.84 -9.10 -12.73
C ALA A 81 -1.62 -9.84 -13.30
N TYR A 82 -0.79 -9.12 -14.04
CA TYR A 82 0.49 -9.58 -14.58
C TYR A 82 1.62 -8.74 -14.00
N VAL A 83 2.83 -9.31 -14.00
CA VAL A 83 4.06 -8.59 -13.64
C VAL A 83 5.08 -8.78 -14.74
N ILE A 84 5.71 -7.68 -15.19
CA ILE A 84 6.90 -7.72 -16.04
C ILE A 84 8.09 -7.40 -15.14
N MET A 85 9.09 -8.26 -15.18
CA MET A 85 10.32 -8.10 -14.42
C MET A 85 11.50 -8.73 -15.16
N LEU A 86 12.72 -8.35 -14.76
CA LEU A 86 13.94 -8.96 -15.29
C LEU A 86 14.03 -10.44 -14.90
N THR A 87 14.60 -11.26 -15.79
CA THR A 87 14.77 -12.69 -15.56
C THR A 87 15.60 -12.97 -14.31
N GLU A 88 16.66 -12.20 -14.06
CA GLU A 88 17.50 -12.34 -12.88
C GLU A 88 16.72 -12.13 -11.57
N GLU A 89 15.80 -11.16 -11.57
CA GLU A 89 14.92 -10.90 -10.43
C GLU A 89 13.88 -12.03 -10.23
N TYR A 90 13.38 -12.61 -11.33
CA TYR A 90 12.53 -13.79 -11.26
C TYR A 90 13.26 -15.00 -10.71
N ASP A 91 14.49 -15.25 -11.17
CA ASP A 91 15.33 -16.37 -10.73
C ASP A 91 15.66 -16.25 -9.24
N ARG A 92 15.96 -15.03 -8.77
CA ARG A 92 16.18 -14.76 -7.34
C ARG A 92 14.95 -15.08 -6.47
N LEU A 93 13.75 -14.76 -6.94
CA LEU A 93 12.51 -14.98 -6.20
C LEU A 93 11.99 -16.43 -6.29
N SER A 94 12.33 -17.14 -7.36
CA SER A 94 11.90 -18.51 -7.62
C SER A 94 12.88 -19.56 -7.10
N ALA A 95 14.09 -19.16 -6.70
CA ALA A 95 15.04 -20.04 -6.05
C ALA A 95 14.45 -20.60 -4.74
N PRO A 96 14.42 -21.93 -4.55
CA PRO A 96 14.02 -22.53 -3.29
C PRO A 96 15.06 -22.17 -2.20
N TYR A 97 14.57 -21.75 -1.03
CA TYR A 97 15.38 -21.49 0.17
C TYR A 97 16.19 -22.70 0.62
#